data_AF-A0A0B2AME6-F1
#
_entry.id   AF-A0A0B2AME6-F1
#
_cell.length_a   1.000
_cell.length_b   1.000
_cell.length_c   1.000
_cell.angle_alpha   90.00
_cell.angle_beta   90.00
_cell.angle_gamma   90.00
#
_symmetry.space_group_name_H-M   'P 1'
#
loop_
_entity.id
_entity.type
_entity.pdbx_description
1 polymer ?
#
loop_
_entity_poly.entity_id
_entity_poly.type
_entity_poly.pdbx_seq_one_letter_code
_entity_poly.pdbx_strand_id
1 'polypeptide(L)'
;MTRAGVVWAAVIVALIVLILLIVFFLQNQDTARVQFLGLDGYVPLGLALFIAAVAGGVLVAIAGAVRILQLRLLARRARRAPKP
;
A
#
# COMPACT_ATOMS: atom_id res chain seq x y z
N MET A 1 19.38 -16.14 -1.05
CA MET A 1 18.73 -15.41 0.06
C MET A 1 17.66 -16.30 0.67
N THR A 2 17.68 -16.54 1.98
CA THR A 2 16.66 -17.36 2.64
C THR A 2 15.34 -16.58 2.72
N ARG A 3 14.19 -17.27 2.64
CA ARG A 3 12.87 -16.61 2.75
C ARG A 3 12.72 -15.82 4.05
N ALA A 4 13.33 -16.30 5.13
CA ALA A 4 13.39 -15.62 6.42
C ALA A 4 14.11 -14.26 6.34
N GLY A 5 15.25 -14.18 5.63
CA GLY A 5 15.99 -12.93 5.46
C GLY A 5 15.21 -11.85 4.70
N VAL A 6 14.44 -12.25 3.68
CA VAL A 6 13.57 -11.32 2.92
C VAL A 6 12.43 -10.79 3.79
N VAL A 7 11.81 -11.65 4.60
CA VAL A 7 10.74 -11.24 5.53
C VAL A 7 11.26 -10.26 6.56
N TRP A 8 12.42 -10.53 7.17
CA TRP A 8 13.01 -9.63 8.17
C TRP A 8 13.34 -8.25 7.58
N ALA A 9 13.92 -8.20 6.38
CA ALA A 9 14.17 -6.93 5.69
C ALA A 9 12.87 -6.15 5.42
N ALA A 10 11.81 -6.83 4.98
CA ALA A 10 10.50 -6.21 4.76
C ALA A 10 9.89 -5.66 6.06
N VAL A 11 10.04 -6.37 7.17
CA VAL A 11 9.58 -5.92 8.49
C VAL A 11 10.31 -4.65 8.93
N ILE A 12 11.64 -4.59 8.77
CA ILE A 12 12.42 -3.39 9.10
C ILE A 12 11.95 -2.19 8.27
N VAL A 13 11.78 -2.38 6.95
CA VAL A 13 11.29 -1.33 6.06
C VAL A 13 9.89 -0.85 6.48
N ALA A 14 8.99 -1.78 6.81
CA ALA A 14 7.65 -1.44 7.27
C ALA A 14 7.66 -0.62 8.57
N LEU A 15 8.54 -0.97 9.52
CA LEU A 15 8.70 -0.22 10.77
C LEU A 15 9.25 1.20 10.53
N ILE A 16 10.22 1.36 9.64
CA ILE A 16 10.74 2.69 9.28
C ILE A 16 9.62 3.54 8.68
N VAL A 17 8.86 2.99 7.74
CA VAL A 17 7.70 3.68 7.15
C VAL A 17 6.67 4.05 8.21
N LEU A 18 6.38 3.14 9.15
CA LEU A 18 5.43 3.41 10.25
C LEU A 18 5.90 4.58 11.12
N ILE A 19 7.18 4.62 11.50
CA ILE A 19 7.74 5.72 12.28
C ILE A 19 7.62 7.06 11.52
N LEU A 20 7.95 7.08 10.24
CA LEU A 20 7.81 8.28 9.40
C LEU A 20 6.36 8.75 9.35
N LEU A 21 5.39 7.84 9.24
CA LEU A 21 3.97 8.18 9.23
C LEU A 21 3.50 8.76 10.58
N ILE A 22 4.00 8.23 11.70
CA ILE A 22 3.70 8.76 13.04
C ILE A 22 4.24 10.18 13.18
N VAL A 23 5.51 10.40 12.80
CA VAL A 23 6.14 11.74 12.84
C VAL A 23 5.37 12.72 11.97
N PHE A 24 5.04 12.30 10.75
CA PHE A 24 4.23 13.07 9.82
C PHE A 24 2.88 13.47 10.44
N PHE A 25 2.18 12.52 11.07
CA PHE A 25 0.89 12.78 11.73
C PHE A 25 1.03 13.77 12.90
N LEU A 26 2.06 13.61 13.74
CA LEU A 26 2.31 14.52 14.86
C LEU A 26 2.69 15.93 14.41
N GLN A 27 3.45 16.06 13.32
CA GLN A 27 3.88 17.35 12.80
C GLN A 27 2.77 18.10 12.05
N ASN A 28 1.79 17.39 11.47
CA ASN A 28 0.75 17.96 10.63
C ASN A 28 -0.63 17.90 11.30
N GLN A 29 -0.72 18.30 12.57
CA GLN A 29 -2.00 18.38 13.30
C GLN A 29 -2.85 19.60 12.93
N ASP A 30 -2.31 20.52 12.13
CA ASP A 30 -3.04 21.68 11.63
C ASP A 30 -4.25 21.27 10.83
N THR A 31 -5.38 21.94 11.08
CA THR A 31 -6.63 21.67 10.38
C THR A 31 -6.66 22.44 9.06
N ALA A 32 -6.78 21.71 7.97
CA ALA A 32 -6.93 22.28 6.64
C ALA A 32 -8.38 22.17 6.17
N ARG A 33 -8.86 23.21 5.49
CA ARG A 33 -10.16 23.16 4.80
C ARG A 33 -9.99 22.34 3.53
N VAL A 34 -10.69 21.20 3.44
CA VAL A 34 -10.69 20.32 2.28
C VAL A 34 -12.02 20.45 1.57
N GLN A 35 -11.98 20.68 0.26
CA GLN A 35 -13.15 20.64 -0.61
C GLN A 35 -13.05 19.41 -1.50
N PHE A 36 -14.07 18.56 -1.47
CA PHE A 36 -14.09 17.33 -2.24
C PHE A 36 -15.49 17.11 -2.83
N LEU A 37 -15.60 17.12 -4.16
CA LEU A 37 -16.85 16.85 -4.90
C LEU A 37 -18.06 17.69 -4.42
N GLY A 38 -17.82 18.96 -4.05
CA GLY A 38 -18.87 19.88 -3.56
C GLY A 38 -19.15 19.82 -2.06
N LEU A 39 -18.50 18.91 -1.32
CA LEU A 39 -18.51 18.86 0.14
C LEU A 39 -17.30 19.63 0.69
N ASP A 40 -17.48 20.40 1.75
CA ASP A 40 -16.40 21.05 2.47
C ASP A 40 -16.34 20.61 3.94
N GLY A 41 -15.12 20.44 4.44
CA GLY A 41 -14.88 20.01 5.81
C GLY A 41 -13.47 20.35 6.28
N TYR A 42 -13.30 20.48 7.59
CA TYR A 42 -12.00 20.69 8.22
C TYR A 42 -11.47 19.35 8.69
N VAL A 43 -10.31 18.97 8.19
CA VAL A 43 -9.64 17.72 8.56
C VAL A 43 -8.20 18.06 8.92
N PRO A 44 -7.63 17.45 9.98
CA PRO A 44 -6.20 17.55 10.22
C PRO A 44 -5.43 17.13 8.96
N LEU A 45 -4.53 17.98 8.49
CA LEU A 45 -3.81 17.77 7.23
C LEU A 45 -3.05 16.45 7.23
N GLY A 46 -2.44 16.11 8.38
CA GLY A 46 -1.75 14.84 8.61
C GLY A 46 -2.67 13.63 8.47
N LEU A 47 -3.91 13.71 8.96
CA LEU A 47 -4.90 12.63 8.81
C LEU A 47 -5.31 12.46 7.35
N ALA A 48 -5.56 13.56 6.64
CA ALA A 48 -5.97 13.52 5.24
C ALA A 48 -4.89 12.90 4.34
N LEU A 49 -3.63 13.33 4.50
CA LEU A 49 -2.50 12.83 3.73
C LEU A 49 -2.12 11.39 4.10
N PHE A 50 -2.24 10.99 5.38
CA PHE A 50 -2.07 9.60 5.80
C PHE A 50 -3.10 8.68 5.15
N ILE A 51 -4.39 9.05 5.19
CA ILE A 51 -5.46 8.27 4.55
C ILE A 51 -5.22 8.16 3.04
N ALA A 52 -4.82 9.26 2.39
CA ALA A 52 -4.49 9.26 0.96
C ALA A 52 -3.32 8.30 0.64
N ALA A 53 -2.26 8.31 1.43
CA ALA A 53 -1.13 7.41 1.27
C ALA A 53 -1.54 5.93 1.45
N VAL A 54 -2.32 5.62 2.48
CA VAL A 54 -2.85 4.26 2.73
C VAL A 54 -3.74 3.81 1.58
N ALA A 55 -4.66 4.65 1.12
CA ALA A 55 -5.54 4.33 -0.02
C ALA A 55 -4.73 4.04 -1.29
N GLY A 56 -3.73 4.87 -1.61
CA GLY A 56 -2.80 4.62 -2.72
C GLY A 56 -2.03 3.31 -2.56
N GLY A 57 -1.54 3.02 -1.36
CA GLY A 57 -0.85 1.77 -1.05
C GLY A 57 -1.75 0.53 -1.23
N VAL A 58 -3.00 0.60 -0.78
CA VAL A 58 -3.99 -0.48 -0.96
C VAL A 58 -4.26 -0.73 -2.45
N LEU A 59 -4.42 0.32 -3.26
CA LEU A 59 -4.60 0.19 -4.71
C LEU A 59 -3.40 -0.51 -5.37
N VAL A 60 -2.17 -0.12 -5.03
CA VAL A 60 -0.95 -0.77 -5.54
C VAL A 60 -0.86 -2.22 -5.09
N ALA A 61 -1.18 -2.52 -3.84
CA ALA A 61 -1.18 -3.89 -3.30
C ALA A 61 -2.19 -4.79 -4.04
N ILE A 62 -3.40 -4.27 -4.31
CA ILE A 62 -4.43 -4.98 -5.10
C ILE A 62 -3.91 -5.24 -6.51
N ALA A 63 -3.36 -4.24 -7.20
CA ALA A 63 -2.82 -4.39 -8.55
C ALA A 63 -1.69 -5.43 -8.60
N GLY A 64 -0.78 -5.39 -7.62
CA GLY A 64 0.29 -6.38 -7.46
C GLY A 64 -0.24 -7.79 -7.20
N ALA A 65 -1.22 -7.94 -6.31
CA ALA A 65 -1.85 -9.22 -6.01
C ALA A 65 -2.56 -9.82 -7.24
N VAL A 66 -3.31 -9.00 -7.99
CA VAL A 66 -3.94 -9.38 -9.26
C VAL A 66 -2.88 -9.83 -10.25
N ARG A 67 -1.79 -9.10 -10.41
CA ARG A 67 -0.69 -9.47 -11.33
C ARG A 67 -0.06 -10.81 -10.95
N ILE A 68 0.20 -11.05 -9.66
CA ILE A 68 0.75 -12.32 -9.18
C ILE A 68 -0.25 -13.47 -9.41
N LEU A 69 -1.54 -13.24 -9.19
CA LEU A 69 -2.58 -14.24 -9.43
C LEU A 69 -2.69 -14.59 -10.91
N GLN A 70 -2.69 -13.58 -11.80
CA GLN A 70 -2.66 -13.77 -13.25
C GLN A 70 -1.49 -14.66 -13.68
N LEU A 71 -0.27 -14.35 -13.22
CA LEU A 71 0.93 -15.15 -13.54
C LEU A 71 0.82 -16.58 -13.02
N ARG A 72 0.28 -16.78 -11.81
CA ARG A 72 0.08 -18.13 -11.24
C ARG A 72 -0.94 -18.95 -12.03
N LEU A 73 -2.03 -18.33 -12.47
CA LEU A 73 -3.06 -18.99 -13.27
C LEU A 73 -2.51 -19.38 -14.65
N LEU A 74 -1.79 -18.49 -15.32
CA LEU A 74 -1.13 -18.78 -16.60
C LEU A 74 -0.12 -19.92 -16.47
N ALA A 75 0.75 -19.90 -15.45
CA ALA A 75 1.72 -20.96 -15.20
C ALA A 75 1.03 -22.32 -14.89
N ARG A 76 -0.09 -22.32 -14.17
CA ARG A 76 -0.89 -23.53 -13.91
C ARG A 76 -1.52 -24.07 -15.20
N ARG A 77 -2.00 -23.21 -16.09
CA ARG A 77 -2.64 -23.60 -17.36
C ARG A 77 -1.61 -24.13 -18.35
N ALA A 78 -0.42 -23.52 -18.42
CA ALA A 78 0.71 -24.03 -19.21
C ALA A 78 1.15 -25.44 -18.79
N ARG A 79 1.14 -25.76 -17.48
CA ARG A 79 1.42 -27.11 -16.99
C ARG A 79 0.34 -28.16 -17.30
N ARG A 80 -0.88 -27.73 -17.64
CA ARG A 80 -2.01 -28.62 -17.98
C ARG A 80 -2.20 -28.77 -19.49
N ALA A 81 -1.53 -27.98 -20.31
CA ALA A 81 -1.54 -28.17 -21.76
C ALA A 81 -0.82 -29.49 -22.09
N PRO A 82 -1.43 -30.40 -22.88
CA PRO A 82 -0.77 -31.62 -23.32
C PRO A 82 0.50 -31.25 -24.11
N LYS A 83 1.60 -31.96 -23.85
CA LYS A 83 2.80 -31.85 -24.69
C LYS A 83 2.43 -32.34 -26.10
N PRO A 84 2.78 -31.63 -27.18
CA PRO A 84 2.60 -32.12 -28.55
C PRO A 84 3.43 -33.38 -28.81
#